data_AF-A0A0D6LDS4-F1
#
_entry.id   AF-A0A0D6LDS4-F1
#
_cell.length_a   1.000
_cell.length_b   1.000
_cell.length_c   1.000
_cell.angle_alpha   90.00
_cell.angle_beta   90.00
_cell.angle_gamma   90.00
#
_symmetry.space_group_name_H-M   'P 1'
#
loop_
_entity.id
_entity.type
_entity.pdbx_description
1 polymer ?
#
loop_
_entity_poly.entity_id
_entity_poly.type
_entity_poly.pdbx_seq_one_letter_code
_entity_poly.pdbx_strand_id
1 'polypeptide(L)'
;MGKRVDGRLLHHLRFADDIVLITPNISQAERMLADFDDACGNIGIQLNLTKTMFMINGWVPDAPFSLNGTTISKCSRYVYLGREVNTMNGLAPELGRRKRAAWGARGHSEEDEEHQAPCPPLQQHEAELTVQ
;
A
#
# COMPACT_ATOMS: atom_id res chain seq x y z
N MET A 1 11.45 14.75 17.33
CA MET A 1 10.07 15.15 17.60
C MET A 1 9.15 14.10 17.01
N GLY A 2 8.21 13.54 17.78
CA GLY A 2 7.23 12.57 17.27
C GLY A 2 5.87 13.23 17.09
N LYS A 3 5.05 12.74 16.16
CA LYS A 3 3.65 13.20 15.97
C LYS A 3 2.72 12.26 16.72
N ARG A 4 1.71 12.78 17.44
CA ARG A 4 0.65 11.95 18.02
C ARG A 4 -0.42 11.65 16.96
N VAL A 5 -0.76 10.39 16.79
CA VAL A 5 -1.86 9.90 15.94
C VAL A 5 -2.67 8.91 16.79
N ASP A 6 -3.98 9.12 16.93
CA ASP A 6 -4.88 8.31 17.76
C ASP A 6 -4.35 8.00 19.16
N GLY A 7 -3.77 9.01 19.80
CA GLY A 7 -3.21 8.90 21.15
C GLY A 7 -1.83 8.22 21.24
N ARG A 8 -1.32 7.64 20.15
CA ARG A 8 0.02 7.03 20.07
C ARG A 8 1.03 8.02 19.51
N LEU A 9 2.20 8.10 20.13
CA LEU A 9 3.28 8.99 19.68
C LEU A 9 4.20 8.23 18.70
N LEU A 10 4.22 8.65 17.44
CA LEU A 10 5.11 8.11 16.41
C LEU A 10 6.51 8.70 16.59
N HIS A 11 7.42 7.94 17.21
CA HIS A 11 8.77 8.38 17.55
C HIS A 11 9.82 8.16 16.45
N HIS A 12 9.52 7.34 15.43
CA HIS A 12 10.53 6.78 14.51
C HIS A 12 10.23 6.94 13.02
N LEU A 13 9.58 8.04 12.61
CA LEU A 13 9.41 8.33 11.17
C LEU A 13 10.74 8.41 10.39
N ARG A 14 11.88 8.60 11.09
CA ARG A 14 13.24 8.60 10.52
C ARG A 14 13.69 7.27 9.89
N PHE A 15 12.91 6.20 10.02
CA PHE A 15 13.25 4.86 9.51
C PHE A 15 12.34 4.36 8.38
N ALA A 16 11.32 5.13 8.01
CA ALA A 16 10.39 4.77 6.95
C ALA A 16 10.49 5.80 5.83
N ASP A 17 11.00 5.39 4.67
CA ASP A 17 10.94 6.19 3.45
C ASP A 17 9.52 6.18 2.84
N ASP A 18 8.70 5.18 3.20
CA ASP A 18 7.35 4.95 2.69
C ASP A 18 6.34 4.77 3.84
N ILE A 19 5.15 5.37 3.72
CA ILE A 19 4.06 5.27 4.70
C ILE A 19 2.80 4.68 4.06
N VAL A 20 2.02 3.95 4.85
CA VAL A 20 0.74 3.36 4.42
C VAL A 20 -0.38 3.91 5.32
N LEU A 21 -1.45 4.44 4.73
CA LEU A 21 -2.64 5.00 5.39
C LEU A 21 -3.89 4.17 5.11
N ILE A 22 -4.39 3.38 6.05
CA ILE A 22 -5.58 2.55 5.84
C ILE A 22 -6.85 3.33 6.24
N THR A 23 -7.81 3.49 5.34
CA THR A 23 -9.07 4.21 5.60
C THR A 23 -10.27 3.55 4.90
N PRO A 24 -11.48 3.58 5.48
CA PRO A 24 -12.64 2.86 4.95
C PRO A 24 -13.29 3.49 3.70
N ASN A 25 -12.93 4.73 3.34
CA ASN A 25 -13.49 5.42 2.18
C ASN A 25 -12.58 6.57 1.69
N ILE A 26 -12.80 6.97 0.44
CA ILE A 26 -11.98 7.97 -0.27
C ILE A 26 -12.02 9.34 0.42
N SER A 27 -13.18 9.78 0.93
CA SER A 27 -13.27 11.09 1.58
C SER A 27 -12.47 11.16 2.89
N GLN A 28 -12.43 10.06 3.67
CA GLN A 28 -11.55 9.99 4.84
C GLN A 28 -10.08 9.93 4.44
N ALA A 29 -9.77 9.21 3.37
CA ALA A 29 -8.43 9.16 2.82
C ALA A 29 -7.90 10.54 2.43
N GLU A 30 -8.69 11.35 1.73
CA GLU A 30 -8.28 12.68 1.27
C GLU A 30 -8.00 13.61 2.45
N ARG A 31 -8.86 13.54 3.49
CA ARG A 31 -8.66 14.30 4.73
C ARG A 31 -7.42 13.86 5.48
N MET A 32 -7.23 12.55 5.65
CA MET A 32 -6.05 12.02 6.35
C MET A 32 -4.76 12.33 5.60
N LEU A 33 -4.79 12.30 4.27
CA LEU A 33 -3.66 12.68 3.45
C LEU A 33 -3.36 14.18 3.55
N ALA A 34 -4.38 15.05 3.57
CA ALA A 34 -4.20 16.48 3.80
C ALA A 34 -3.62 16.78 5.19
N ASP A 35 -4.16 16.17 6.25
CA ASP A 35 -3.64 16.30 7.62
C ASP A 35 -2.21 15.76 7.75
N PHE A 36 -1.84 14.82 6.89
CA PHE A 36 -0.49 14.27 6.82
C PHE A 36 0.47 15.23 6.09
N ASP A 37 0.08 15.74 4.93
CA ASP A 37 0.83 16.75 4.16
C ASP A 37 1.09 18.01 4.99
N ASP A 38 0.06 18.55 5.65
CA ASP A 38 0.17 19.72 6.53
C ASP A 38 1.17 19.48 7.66
N ALA A 39 1.14 18.29 8.26
CA ALA A 39 2.06 17.96 9.33
C ALA A 39 3.50 17.73 8.84
N CYS A 40 3.68 17.18 7.65
CA CYS A 40 4.97 17.09 6.98
C CYS A 40 5.53 18.51 6.71
N GLY A 41 4.71 19.41 6.17
CA GLY A 41 5.08 20.79 5.92
C GLY A 41 5.55 21.52 7.19
N ASN A 42 4.87 21.29 8.32
CA ASN A 42 5.25 21.86 9.62
C ASN A 42 6.63 21.42 10.14
N ILE A 43 7.16 20.29 9.66
CA ILE A 43 8.50 19.79 10.00
C ILE A 43 9.50 19.92 8.84
N GLY A 44 9.13 20.63 7.77
CA GLY A 44 9.98 20.86 6.59
C GLY A 44 10.12 19.64 5.67
N ILE A 45 9.19 18.69 5.75
CA ILE A 45 9.11 17.52 4.85
C ILE A 45 8.03 17.81 3.81
N GLN A 46 8.26 17.42 2.56
CA GLN A 46 7.30 17.55 1.48
C GLN A 46 6.96 16.18 0.92
N LEU A 47 5.66 15.92 0.72
CA LEU A 47 5.20 14.69 0.05
C LEU A 47 5.57 14.71 -1.43
N ASN A 48 5.96 13.54 -1.94
CA ASN A 48 6.19 13.38 -3.36
C ASN A 48 4.95 12.77 -4.04
N LEU A 49 4.01 13.65 -4.41
CA LEU A 49 2.73 13.26 -5.03
C LEU A 49 2.88 12.45 -6.32
N THR A 50 4.03 12.53 -7.00
CA THR A 50 4.29 11.71 -8.20
C THR A 50 4.63 10.26 -7.87
N LYS A 51 5.15 10.01 -6.67
CA LYS A 51 5.42 8.67 -6.13
C LYS A 51 4.25 8.16 -5.30
N THR A 52 3.48 9.04 -4.69
CA THR A 52 2.26 8.66 -3.98
C THR A 52 1.32 7.90 -4.92
N MET A 53 0.92 6.69 -4.49
CA MET A 53 -0.04 5.87 -5.21
C MET A 53 -1.10 5.35 -4.27
N PHE A 54 -2.36 5.33 -4.71
CA PHE A 54 -3.44 4.73 -3.94
C PHE A 54 -3.90 3.41 -4.54
N MET A 55 -4.46 2.56 -3.69
CA MET A 55 -5.10 1.32 -4.07
C MET A 55 -6.52 1.32 -3.49
N ILE A 56 -7.48 0.81 -4.25
CA ILE A 56 -8.85 0.61 -3.77
C ILE A 56 -9.12 -0.90 -3.85
N ASN A 57 -9.81 -1.43 -2.84
CA ASN A 57 -10.34 -2.79 -2.88
C ASN A 57 -11.55 -2.88 -3.83
N GLY A 58 -12.04 -4.11 -4.12
CA GLY A 58 -13.20 -4.31 -5.00
C GLY A 58 -14.55 -3.84 -4.45
N TRP A 59 -14.61 -3.36 -3.20
CA TRP A 59 -15.84 -3.02 -2.50
C TRP A 59 -16.17 -1.52 -2.55
N VAL A 60 -15.16 -0.69 -2.76
CA VAL A 60 -15.33 0.76 -2.88
C VAL A 60 -15.44 1.10 -4.37
N PRO A 61 -16.46 1.89 -4.78
CA PRO A 61 -16.59 2.33 -6.16
C PRO A 61 -15.33 3.04 -6.64
N ASP A 62 -14.99 2.83 -7.91
CA ASP A 62 -13.86 3.54 -8.50
C ASP A 62 -14.16 5.04 -8.53
N ALA A 63 -13.26 5.84 -7.98
CA ALA A 63 -13.37 7.29 -8.01
C ALA A 63 -11.98 7.93 -7.98
N PRO A 64 -11.87 9.16 -8.52
CA PRO A 64 -10.63 9.93 -8.44
C PRO A 64 -10.22 10.15 -6.99
N PHE A 65 -8.91 10.13 -6.75
CA PHE A 65 -8.31 10.47 -5.48
C PHE A 65 -7.32 11.62 -5.72
N SER A 66 -7.48 12.72 -4.98
CA SER A 66 -6.65 13.91 -5.20
C SER A 66 -6.27 14.60 -3.90
N LEU A 67 -5.12 15.26 -3.91
CA LEU A 67 -4.69 16.17 -2.85
C LEU A 67 -4.41 17.54 -3.47
N ASN A 68 -5.03 18.59 -2.92
CA ASN A 68 -4.82 19.98 -3.38
C ASN A 68 -5.00 20.16 -4.90
N GLY A 69 -5.95 19.43 -5.51
CA GLY A 69 -6.20 19.43 -6.95
C GLY A 69 -5.21 18.60 -7.79
N THR A 70 -4.22 17.97 -7.17
CA THR A 70 -3.31 17.02 -7.83
C THR A 70 -3.89 15.62 -7.74
N THR A 71 -4.20 15.01 -8.89
CA THR A 71 -4.65 13.62 -8.95
C THR A 71 -3.52 12.67 -8.60
N ILE A 72 -3.78 11.76 -7.67
CA ILE A 72 -2.84 10.74 -7.24
C ILE A 72 -3.01 9.51 -8.13
N SER A 73 -1.93 8.82 -8.43
CA SER A 73 -1.98 7.68 -9.33
C SER A 73 -2.58 6.44 -8.64
N LYS A 74 -3.40 5.68 -9.38
CA LYS A 74 -3.97 4.42 -8.89
C LYS A 74 -3.06 3.25 -9.25
N CYS A 75 -2.84 2.34 -8.31
CA CYS A 75 -2.12 1.08 -8.55
C CYS A 75 -2.99 -0.14 -8.21
N SER A 76 -2.67 -1.29 -8.80
CA SER A 76 -3.34 -2.57 -8.54
C SER A 76 -2.50 -3.55 -7.70
N ARG A 77 -1.19 -3.28 -7.62
CA ARG A 77 -0.18 -4.04 -6.87
C ARG A 77 0.86 -3.09 -6.30
N TYR A 78 1.29 -3.38 -5.09
CA TYR A 78 2.37 -2.66 -4.42
C TYR A 78 3.20 -3.64 -3.58
N VAL A 79 4.51 -3.43 -3.48
CA VAL A 79 5.38 -4.25 -2.63
C VAL A 79 5.72 -3.45 -1.37
N TYR A 80 5.10 -3.82 -0.25
CA TYR A 80 5.36 -3.21 1.04
C TYR A 80 6.17 -4.19 1.91
N LEU A 81 7.30 -3.73 2.45
CA LEU A 81 8.18 -4.51 3.33
C LEU A 81 8.54 -5.91 2.76
N GLY A 82 8.75 -5.99 1.44
CA GLY A 82 9.11 -7.23 0.77
C GLY A 82 7.95 -8.22 0.56
N ARG A 83 6.70 -7.81 0.84
CA ARG A 83 5.48 -8.54 0.49
C ARG A 83 4.68 -7.75 -0.53
N GLU A 84 4.27 -8.43 -1.59
CA GLU A 84 3.29 -7.88 -2.51
C GLU A 84 1.87 -7.88 -1.91
N VAL A 85 1.23 -6.73 -2.00
CA VAL A 85 -0.17 -6.46 -1.67
C VAL A 85 -0.90 -6.12 -2.97
N ASN A 86 -2.14 -6.56 -3.10
CA ASN A 86 -2.98 -6.29 -4.25
C ASN A 86 -4.41 -6.02 -3.81
N THR A 87 -5.21 -5.42 -4.69
CA THR A 87 -6.63 -5.10 -4.48
C THR A 87 -7.48 -6.24 -3.92
N MET A 88 -7.13 -7.49 -4.21
CA MET A 88 -7.88 -8.69 -3.80
C MET A 88 -7.28 -9.38 -2.57
N ASN A 89 -6.23 -8.83 -1.96
CA ASN A 89 -5.42 -9.44 -0.91
C ASN A 89 -5.01 -10.90 -1.20
N GLY A 90 -4.93 -11.27 -2.48
CA GLY A 90 -4.64 -12.63 -2.91
C GLY A 90 -3.17 -12.98 -2.71
N LEU A 91 -2.88 -14.16 -2.16
CA LEU A 91 -1.51 -14.63 -1.94
C LEU A 91 -0.84 -15.22 -3.18
N ALA A 92 -1.62 -15.65 -4.18
CA ALA A 92 -1.08 -16.33 -5.36
C ALA A 92 -0.04 -15.49 -6.15
N PRO A 93 -0.28 -14.17 -6.40
CA PRO A 93 0.72 -13.32 -7.04
C PRO A 93 2.05 -13.21 -6.27
N GLU A 94 1.99 -13.04 -4.94
CA GLU A 94 3.17 -12.97 -4.07
C GLU A 94 3.93 -14.30 -4.04
N LEU A 95 3.21 -15.42 -3.96
CA LEU A 95 3.82 -16.75 -4.00
C LEU A 95 4.54 -16.99 -5.32
N GLY A 96 3.92 -16.61 -6.45
CA GLY A 96 4.57 -16.67 -7.76
C GLY A 96 5.83 -15.82 -7.83
N ARG A 97 5.81 -14.61 -7.25
CA ARG A 97 6.98 -13.72 -7.17
C ARG A 97 8.12 -14.33 -6.36
N ARG A 98 7.83 -14.88 -5.17
CA ARG A 98 8.84 -15.53 -4.32
C ARG A 98 9.40 -16.80 -4.95
N LYS A 99 8.57 -17.61 -5.59
CA LYS A 99 9.02 -18.77 -6.37
C LYS A 99 10.02 -18.32 -7.44
N ARG A 100 9.66 -17.35 -8.29
CA ARG A 100 10.57 -16.83 -9.33
C ARG A 100 11.87 -16.27 -8.78
N ALA A 101 11.84 -15.54 -7.66
CA ALA A 101 13.05 -15.04 -7.02
C ALA A 101 13.96 -16.16 -6.51
N ALA A 102 13.37 -17.20 -5.89
CA ALA A 102 14.11 -18.37 -5.43
C ALA A 102 14.72 -19.18 -6.58
N TRP A 103 13.98 -19.36 -7.68
CA TRP A 103 14.45 -20.05 -8.88
C TRP A 103 15.50 -19.24 -9.64
N GLY A 104 15.32 -17.93 -9.76
CA GLY A 104 16.29 -17.02 -10.37
C GLY A 104 17.64 -16.98 -9.63
N ALA A 105 17.63 -17.17 -8.31
CA ALA A 105 18.84 -17.31 -7.50
C ALA A 105 19.55 -18.67 -7.67
N ARG A 106 18.83 -19.70 -8.14
CA ARG A 106 19.37 -21.06 -8.32
C ARG A 106 19.90 -21.35 -9.73
N GLY A 107 19.50 -20.55 -10.72
CA GLY A 107 19.90 -20.74 -12.12
C GLY A 107 19.19 -21.94 -12.78
N HIS A 108 18.51 -21.67 -13.89
CA HIS A 108 17.89 -22.62 -14.85
C HIS A 108 16.45 -23.13 -14.62
N SER A 109 15.96 -23.66 -15.75
CA SER A 109 14.68 -23.50 -16.47
C SER A 109 13.51 -24.38 -16.01
N GLU A 110 12.31 -23.93 -16.37
CA GLU A 110 11.01 -24.59 -16.20
C GLU A 110 11.02 -26.09 -16.52
N GLU A 111 10.61 -26.91 -15.55
CA GLU A 111 9.76 -28.09 -15.77
C GLU A 111 8.77 -28.21 -14.59
N ASP A 112 7.54 -27.78 -14.88
CA ASP A 112 6.26 -28.44 -14.61
C ASP A 112 5.52 -28.48 -13.25
N GLU A 113 4.22 -28.28 -13.46
CA GLU A 113 3.00 -28.66 -12.74
C GLU A 113 2.48 -27.85 -11.53
N GLU A 114 1.57 -26.95 -11.90
CA GLU A 114 0.44 -26.41 -11.15
C GLU A 114 -0.44 -27.50 -10.52
N HIS A 115 -0.47 -27.56 -9.19
CA HIS A 115 -1.58 -28.16 -8.45
C HIS A 115 -2.10 -27.11 -7.46
N GLN A 116 -3.20 -26.47 -7.83
CA GLN A 116 -3.85 -25.43 -7.05
C GLN A 116 -4.94 -26.04 -6.15
N ALA A 117 -4.70 -26.09 -4.84
CA ALA A 117 -5.75 -26.33 -3.85
C ALA A 117 -6.33 -24.99 -3.36
N PRO A 118 -7.66 -24.84 -3.21
CA PRO A 118 -8.25 -23.57 -2.81
C PRO A 118 -8.10 -23.34 -1.30
N CYS A 119 -7.45 -22.23 -0.92
CA CYS A 119 -7.47 -21.75 0.46
C CYS A 119 -8.78 -20.99 0.74
N PRO A 120 -9.44 -21.19 1.90
CA PRO A 120 -10.66 -20.49 2.24
C PRO A 120 -10.39 -19.01 2.59
N PRO A 121 -11.34 -18.10 2.32
CA PRO A 121 -11.14 -16.67 2.54
C PRO A 121 -11.25 -16.32 4.03
N LEU A 122 -10.24 -15.61 4.56
CA LEU A 122 -10.30 -14.91 5.83
C LEU A 122 -10.95 -13.54 5.62
N GLN A 123 -12.09 -13.31 6.28
CA GLN A 123 -12.82 -12.05 6.23
C GLN A 123 -12.12 -10.99 7.10
N GLN A 124 -11.54 -9.96 6.47
CA GLN A 124 -11.23 -8.69 7.15
C GLN A 124 -11.55 -7.51 6.23
N HIS A 125 -12.30 -6.56 6.79
CA HIS A 125 -12.88 -5.39 6.16
C HIS A 125 -11.94 -4.19 6.40
N GLU A 126 -11.03 -3.88 5.49
CA GLU A 126 -10.27 -2.62 5.52
C GLU A 126 -9.97 -2.15 4.09
N ALA A 127 -10.00 -0.84 3.87
CA ALA A 127 -9.51 -0.22 2.63
C ALA A 127 -8.16 0.43 2.95
N GLU A 128 -7.14 0.10 2.19
CA GLU A 128 -5.74 0.45 2.45
C GLU A 128 -5.30 1.49 1.42
N LEU A 129 -5.02 2.73 1.86
CA LEU A 129 -4.30 3.69 1.04
C LEU A 129 -2.82 3.63 1.38
N THR A 130 -1.97 3.90 0.41
CA THR A 130 -0.53 4.02 0.62
C THR A 130 -0.14 5.45 0.25
N VAL A 131 0.74 6.07 1.02
CA VAL A 131 1.18 7.45 0.82
C VAL A 131 2.70 7.48 0.85
N GLN A 132 3.31 7.55 -0.35
CA GLN A 132 4.73 7.91 -0.51
C GLN A 132 4.90 9.43 -0.50
#